data_AF-A0A653DVS9-F1
#
_entry.id   AF-A0A653DVS9-F1
#
_cell.length_a   1.000
_cell.length_b   1.000
_cell.length_c   1.000
_cell.angle_alpha   90.00
_cell.angle_beta   90.00
_cell.angle_gamma   90.00
#
_symmetry.space_group_name_H-M   'P 1'
#
loop_
_entity.id
_entity.type
_entity.pdbx_description
1 polymer ?
#
loop_
_entity_poly.entity_id
_entity_poly.type
_entity_poly.pdbx_seq_one_letter_code
_entity_poly.pdbx_strand_id
1 'polypeptide(L)'
;MPYYPDIEFSIKLANVIGDHPLKDFTKMQVFLYSISWLLIPVAPFLTIMKLCNENEITVEALIGVSCNITVYLHGMVRCSVLFFGRRQMKSLIETTKHFWTLENYDIIVRKTRKETIIYTSIIFSFTLSGCVKRHLNLSETGLYFPPWAPKHLVVLVQDIATEWELLGFIASDILFRTLIIQLTMQLKLLNRRLLKLYDFDEHDEQMIQNEFRVCVEHYVMLIRCAEGINKLYSKLFMVAFASLTFSCTVSLYMVM
;
A
#
# COMPACT_ATOMS: atom_id res chain seq x y z
N MET A 1 -15.62 -9.50 -16.61
CA MET A 1 -15.35 -10.31 -15.40
C MET A 1 -15.92 -9.57 -14.19
N PRO A 2 -16.54 -10.23 -13.18
CA PRO A 2 -16.98 -9.50 -12.00
C PRO A 2 -15.79 -8.81 -11.34
N TYR A 3 -16.01 -7.56 -10.97
CA TYR A 3 -15.07 -6.70 -10.28
C TYR A 3 -14.50 -7.41 -9.04
N TYR A 4 -13.17 -7.43 -8.89
CA TYR A 4 -12.55 -8.13 -7.74
C TYR A 4 -12.92 -7.38 -6.45
N PRO A 5 -13.54 -8.05 -5.46
CA PRO A 5 -14.00 -7.38 -4.24
C PRO A 5 -12.88 -6.67 -3.47
N ASP A 6 -11.66 -7.21 -3.52
CA ASP A 6 -10.49 -6.61 -2.86
C ASP A 6 -10.09 -5.27 -3.51
N ILE A 7 -10.26 -5.10 -4.83
CA ILE A 7 -10.05 -3.81 -5.50
C ILE A 7 -11.11 -2.81 -5.03
N GLU A 8 -12.37 -3.23 -4.90
CA GLU A 8 -13.43 -2.38 -4.35
C GLU A 8 -13.11 -1.92 -2.93
N PHE A 9 -12.67 -2.85 -2.10
CA PHE A 9 -12.29 -2.57 -0.72
C PHE A 9 -11.15 -1.54 -0.65
N SER A 10 -10.08 -1.75 -1.43
CA SER A 10 -8.97 -0.79 -1.54
C SER A 10 -9.44 0.59 -2.00
N ILE A 11 -10.35 0.67 -2.98
CA ILE A 11 -10.88 1.97 -3.45
C ILE A 11 -11.71 2.66 -2.38
N LYS A 12 -12.53 1.90 -1.62
CA LYS A 12 -13.31 2.46 -0.51
C LYS A 12 -12.40 3.03 0.57
N LEU A 13 -11.33 2.33 0.93
CA LEU A 13 -10.32 2.84 1.86
C LEU A 13 -9.60 4.07 1.30
N ALA A 14 -9.15 4.02 0.04
CA ALA A 14 -8.51 5.15 -0.64
C ALA A 14 -9.43 6.38 -0.67
N ASN A 15 -10.75 6.20 -0.74
CA ASN A 15 -11.69 7.31 -0.68
C ASN A 15 -11.68 8.06 0.65
N VAL A 16 -11.52 7.34 1.76
CA VAL A 16 -11.50 7.94 3.10
C VAL A 16 -10.29 8.88 3.25
N ILE A 17 -9.14 8.48 2.70
CA ILE A 17 -7.90 9.24 2.77
C ILE A 17 -7.74 10.31 1.67
N GLY A 18 -8.69 10.39 0.73
CA GLY A 18 -8.64 11.36 -0.38
C GLY A 18 -7.94 10.88 -1.65
N ASP A 19 -7.60 9.59 -1.76
CA ASP A 19 -6.84 9.00 -2.86
C ASP A 19 -7.68 8.19 -3.85
N HIS A 20 -9.01 8.37 -3.87
CA HIS A 20 -9.91 7.61 -4.74
C HIS A 20 -9.51 7.69 -6.24
N PRO A 21 -9.13 6.57 -6.90
CA PRO A 21 -8.60 6.60 -8.27
C PRO A 21 -9.61 6.96 -9.35
N LEU A 22 -10.87 6.55 -9.18
CA LEU A 22 -11.91 6.73 -10.21
C LEU A 22 -12.63 8.08 -10.12
N LYS A 23 -12.36 8.90 -9.09
CA LYS A 23 -12.88 10.25 -8.98
C LYS A 23 -11.89 11.20 -9.64
N ASP A 24 -12.40 12.18 -10.37
CA ASP A 24 -11.57 13.28 -10.86
C ASP A 24 -11.06 14.13 -9.69
N PHE A 25 -10.08 14.99 -9.94
CA PHE A 25 -9.44 15.85 -8.93
C PHE A 25 -10.49 16.71 -8.19
N THR A 26 -10.99 16.23 -7.06
CA THR A 26 -11.96 16.98 -6.26
C THR A 26 -11.26 17.84 -5.23
N LYS A 27 -11.85 19.00 -4.89
CA LYS A 27 -11.34 19.87 -3.82
C LYS A 27 -11.23 19.13 -2.48
N MET A 28 -12.16 18.21 -2.21
CA MET A 28 -12.14 17.38 -1.00
C MET A 28 -10.92 16.46 -0.94
N GLN A 29 -10.55 15.82 -2.04
CA GLN A 29 -9.35 14.98 -2.09
C GLN A 29 -8.07 15.77 -1.85
N VAL A 30 -7.97 16.96 -2.46
CA VAL A 30 -6.83 17.86 -2.22
C VAL A 30 -6.76 18.27 -0.75
N PHE A 31 -7.90 18.62 -0.16
CA PHE A 31 -7.99 19.00 1.25
C PHE A 31 -7.55 17.87 2.18
N LEU A 32 -8.03 16.64 1.97
CA LEU A 32 -7.64 15.47 2.76
C LEU A 32 -6.15 15.15 2.62
N TYR A 33 -5.61 15.19 1.39
CA TYR A 33 -4.19 15.03 1.14
C TYR A 33 -3.34 16.09 1.86
N SER A 34 -3.78 17.36 1.83
CA SER A 34 -3.12 18.44 2.56
C SER A 34 -3.16 18.23 4.06
N ILE A 35 -4.27 17.74 4.63
CA ILE A 35 -4.35 17.39 6.05
C ILE A 35 -3.33 16.30 6.39
N SER A 36 -3.24 15.23 5.59
CA SER A 36 -2.24 14.16 5.82
C SER A 36 -0.82 14.72 5.82
N TRP A 37 -0.50 15.58 4.86
CA TRP A 37 0.82 16.23 4.77
C TRP A 37 1.13 17.19 5.92
N LEU A 38 0.12 17.75 6.57
CA LEU A 38 0.29 18.59 7.75
C LEU A 38 0.43 17.75 9.03
N LEU A 39 -0.33 16.66 9.17
CA LEU A 39 -0.39 15.87 10.40
C LEU A 39 0.77 14.87 10.51
N ILE A 40 1.13 14.18 9.42
CA ILE A 40 2.14 13.12 9.44
C ILE A 40 3.52 13.62 9.94
N PRO A 41 4.03 14.79 9.51
CA PRO A 41 5.33 15.28 9.98
C PRO A 41 5.35 15.74 11.45
N VAL A 42 4.20 15.88 12.12
CA VAL A 42 4.13 16.39 13.50
C VAL A 42 4.85 15.46 14.47
N ALA A 43 4.63 14.15 14.36
CA ALA A 43 5.27 13.17 15.22
C ALA A 43 6.82 13.16 15.09
N PRO A 44 7.42 13.07 13.89
CA PRO A 44 8.88 13.13 13.75
C PRO A 44 9.43 14.48 14.22
N PHE A 45 8.73 15.60 13.94
CA PHE A 45 9.11 16.91 14.45
C PHE A 45 9.15 16.94 15.99
N LEU A 46 8.12 16.43 16.67
CA LEU A 46 8.08 16.37 18.14
C LEU A 46 9.16 15.44 18.72
N THR A 47 9.52 14.35 18.03
CA THR A 47 10.65 13.52 18.47
C THR A 47 12.00 14.22 18.32
N ILE A 48 12.20 14.97 17.23
CA ILE A 48 13.42 15.77 17.04
C ILE A 48 13.50 16.87 18.12
N MET A 49 12.40 17.57 18.37
CA MET A 49 12.33 18.59 19.41
C MET A 49 12.61 18.04 20.80
N LYS A 50 12.25 16.78 21.08
CA LYS A 50 12.60 16.13 22.34
C LYS A 50 14.12 15.97 22.45
N LEU A 51 14.73 15.42 21.40
CA LEU A 51 16.18 15.20 21.32
C LEU A 51 16.97 16.51 21.47
N CYS A 52 16.51 17.60 20.85
CA CYS A 52 17.15 18.91 20.95
C CYS A 52 17.04 19.56 22.34
N ASN A 53 16.08 19.14 23.16
CA ASN A 53 15.87 19.66 24.51
C ASN A 53 16.46 18.76 25.60
N GLU A 54 17.04 17.60 25.25
CA GLU A 54 17.72 16.72 26.19
C GLU A 54 19.17 17.20 26.40
N ASN A 55 19.63 17.14 27.66
CA ASN A 55 20.98 17.59 28.02
C ASN A 55 22.08 16.63 27.52
N GLU A 56 21.72 15.35 27.33
CA GLU A 56 22.60 14.30 26.84
C GLU A 56 21.86 13.50 25.78
N ILE A 57 22.47 13.33 24.60
CA ILE A 57 21.90 12.56 23.50
C ILE A 57 22.45 11.14 23.59
N THR A 58 21.60 10.19 23.95
CA THR A 58 21.96 8.76 23.92
C THR A 58 21.84 8.20 22.51
N VAL A 59 22.62 7.16 22.22
CA VAL A 59 22.56 6.44 20.93
C VAL A 59 21.15 5.85 20.72
N GLU A 60 20.55 5.31 21.78
CA GLU A 60 19.17 4.80 21.75
C GLU A 60 18.15 5.88 21.35
N ALA A 61 18.27 7.09 21.89
CA ALA A 61 17.39 8.20 21.52
C ALA A 61 17.55 8.58 20.04
N LEU A 62 18.78 8.66 19.54
CA LEU A 62 19.07 8.96 18.13
C LEU A 62 18.48 7.88 17.20
N ILE A 63 18.60 6.62 17.60
CA ILE A 63 18.02 5.47 16.91
C ILE A 63 16.50 5.56 16.87
N GLY A 64 15.86 5.80 18.01
CA GLY A 64 14.40 5.94 18.11
C GLY A 64 13.87 7.04 17.20
N VAL A 65 14.51 8.22 17.21
CA VAL A 65 14.17 9.34 16.32
C VAL A 65 14.34 8.96 14.84
N SER A 66 15.45 8.30 14.49
CA SER A 66 15.75 7.91 13.11
C SER A 66 14.73 6.90 12.58
N CYS A 67 14.36 5.89 13.37
CA CYS A 67 13.29 4.95 13.04
C CYS A 67 11.95 5.66 12.85
N ASN A 68 11.62 6.62 13.72
CA ASN A 68 10.38 7.38 13.64
C ASN A 68 10.29 8.21 12.34
N ILE A 69 11.36 8.96 12.00
CA ILE A 69 11.45 9.71 10.75
C ILE A 69 11.27 8.77 9.55
N THR A 70 11.91 7.60 9.59
CA THR A 70 11.91 6.63 8.49
C THR A 70 10.51 6.04 8.24
N VAL A 71 9.75 5.76 9.30
CA VAL A 71 8.36 5.25 9.21
C VAL A 71 7.44 6.30 8.59
N TYR A 72 7.43 7.52 9.13
CA TYR A 72 6.55 8.57 8.62
C TYR A 72 6.92 9.05 7.21
N LEU A 73 8.21 9.05 6.87
CA LEU A 73 8.66 9.31 5.49
C LEU A 73 8.10 8.28 4.51
N HIS A 74 8.08 7.00 4.89
CA HIS A 74 7.48 5.95 4.09
C HIS A 74 5.98 6.20 3.88
N GLY A 75 5.24 6.58 4.93
CA GLY A 75 3.84 7.00 4.84
C GLY A 75 3.61 8.15 3.87
N MET A 76 4.38 9.24 4.01
CA MET A 76 4.25 10.43 3.15
C MET A 76 4.51 10.13 1.68
N VAL A 77 5.55 9.35 1.39
CA VAL A 77 5.86 8.92 0.01
C VAL A 77 4.71 8.08 -0.52
N ARG A 78 4.18 7.16 0.27
CA ARG A 78 3.05 6.30 -0.12
C ARG A 78 1.79 7.10 -0.44
N CYS A 79 1.34 7.97 0.46
CA CYS A 79 0.20 8.86 0.21
C CYS A 79 0.41 9.67 -1.07
N SER A 80 1.63 10.17 -1.31
CA SER A 80 1.93 10.94 -2.52
C SER A 80 1.91 10.10 -3.80
N VAL A 81 2.43 8.88 -3.74
CA VAL A 81 2.37 7.94 -4.87
C VAL A 81 0.92 7.58 -5.19
N LEU A 82 0.07 7.33 -4.19
CA LEU A 82 -1.35 7.04 -4.42
C LEU A 82 -2.09 8.25 -4.99
N PHE A 83 -1.90 9.43 -4.39
CA PHE A 83 -2.57 10.65 -4.79
C PHE A 83 -2.21 11.09 -6.21
N PHE A 84 -0.91 11.19 -6.53
CA PHE A 84 -0.44 11.61 -7.86
C PHE A 84 -0.51 10.48 -8.90
N GLY A 85 -0.39 9.22 -8.46
CA GLY A 85 -0.46 8.03 -9.29
C GLY A 85 -1.88 7.57 -9.64
N ARG A 86 -2.92 8.31 -9.22
CA ARG A 86 -4.33 7.92 -9.41
C ARG A 86 -4.73 7.64 -10.85
N ARG A 87 -4.16 8.36 -11.83
CA ARG A 87 -4.45 8.13 -13.26
C ARG A 87 -3.92 6.77 -13.71
N GLN A 88 -2.70 6.43 -13.27
CA GLN A 88 -2.11 5.12 -13.53
C GLN A 88 -2.90 4.02 -12.80
N MET A 89 -3.29 4.25 -11.54
CA MET A 89 -4.15 3.34 -10.78
C MET A 89 -5.50 3.10 -11.47
N LYS A 90 -6.17 4.16 -11.94
CA LYS A 90 -7.40 4.05 -12.73
C LYS A 90 -7.20 3.22 -13.99
N SER A 91 -6.16 3.51 -14.77
CA SER A 91 -5.83 2.77 -16.00
C SER A 91 -5.57 1.27 -15.72
N LEU A 92 -4.87 0.93 -14.64
CA LEU A 92 -4.67 -0.45 -14.22
C LEU A 92 -5.99 -1.13 -13.86
N ILE A 93 -6.84 -0.47 -13.06
CA ILE A 93 -8.16 -1.00 -12.66
C ILE A 93 -9.08 -1.18 -13.88
N GLU A 94 -8.99 -0.30 -14.87
CA GLU A 94 -9.74 -0.45 -16.12
C GLU A 94 -9.19 -1.62 -16.96
N THR A 95 -7.86 -1.79 -17.03
CA THR A 95 -7.23 -2.89 -17.75
C THR A 95 -7.65 -4.25 -17.19
N THR A 96 -7.78 -4.40 -15.87
CA THR A 96 -8.18 -5.68 -15.26
C THR A 96 -9.62 -6.08 -15.60
N LYS A 97 -10.46 -5.16 -16.08
CA LYS A 97 -11.83 -5.49 -16.55
C LYS A 97 -11.83 -6.29 -17.86
N HIS A 98 -10.76 -6.18 -18.65
CA HIS A 98 -10.57 -6.89 -19.92
C HIS A 98 -9.91 -8.26 -19.75
N PHE A 99 -9.58 -8.65 -18.52
CA PHE A 99 -9.00 -9.95 -18.22
C PHE A 99 -9.97 -11.10 -18.54
N TRP A 100 -9.41 -12.21 -19.02
CA TRP A 100 -10.19 -13.40 -19.34
C TRP A 100 -10.81 -14.00 -18.07
N THR A 101 -11.97 -14.64 -18.25
CA THR A 101 -12.70 -15.32 -17.18
C THR A 101 -11.89 -16.48 -16.62
N LEU A 102 -11.85 -16.58 -15.29
CA LEU A 102 -11.14 -17.64 -14.58
C LEU A 102 -12.15 -18.71 -14.17
N GLU A 103 -11.86 -19.98 -14.49
CA GLU A 103 -12.70 -21.13 -14.14
C GLU A 103 -12.90 -21.28 -12.62
N ASN A 104 -11.86 -20.98 -11.83
CA ASN A 104 -11.87 -21.11 -10.36
C ASN A 104 -12.01 -19.77 -9.64
N TYR A 105 -12.70 -18.79 -10.23
CA TYR A 105 -12.79 -17.43 -9.71
C TYR A 105 -13.23 -17.37 -8.23
N ASP A 106 -14.33 -18.03 -7.88
CA ASP A 106 -14.92 -17.95 -6.54
C ASP A 106 -14.01 -18.50 -5.45
N ILE A 107 -13.29 -19.58 -5.74
CA ILE A 107 -12.34 -20.20 -4.81
C ILE A 107 -11.20 -19.22 -4.52
N ILE A 108 -10.67 -18.57 -5.56
CA ILE A 108 -9.57 -17.62 -5.44
C ILE A 108 -10.04 -16.37 -4.66
N VAL A 109 -11.23 -15.85 -4.97
CA VAL A 109 -11.80 -14.69 -4.27
C VAL A 109 -12.02 -14.97 -2.79
N ARG A 110 -12.57 -16.14 -2.43
CA ARG A 110 -12.75 -16.51 -1.01
C ARG A 110 -11.42 -16.60 -0.27
N LYS A 111 -10.40 -17.22 -0.89
CA LYS A 111 -9.06 -17.32 -0.31
C LYS A 111 -8.42 -15.95 -0.12
N THR A 112 -8.42 -15.13 -1.16
CA THR A 112 -7.83 -13.79 -1.14
C THR A 112 -8.51 -12.87 -0.14
N ARG A 113 -9.84 -12.91 -0.06
CA ARG A 113 -10.63 -12.19 0.95
C ARG A 113 -10.28 -12.61 2.39
N LYS A 114 -10.13 -13.91 2.66
CA LYS A 114 -9.72 -14.39 3.99
C LYS A 114 -8.34 -13.85 4.38
N GLU A 115 -7.38 -13.91 3.46
CA GLU A 115 -6.04 -13.35 3.65
C GLU A 115 -6.09 -11.83 3.86
N THR A 116 -6.91 -11.11 3.09
CA THR A 116 -7.12 -9.66 3.22
C THR A 116 -7.68 -9.29 4.59
N ILE A 117 -8.68 -10.02 5.10
CA ILE A 117 -9.25 -9.82 6.44
C ILE A 117 -8.19 -10.06 7.50
N ILE A 118 -7.48 -11.19 7.45
CA ILE A 118 -6.45 -11.54 8.44
C ILE A 118 -5.35 -10.47 8.47
N TYR A 119 -4.81 -10.08 7.30
CA TYR A 119 -3.79 -9.05 7.18
C TYR A 119 -4.28 -7.71 7.79
N THR A 120 -5.48 -7.28 7.42
CA THR A 120 -6.08 -6.03 7.91
C THR A 120 -6.26 -6.08 9.43
N SER A 121 -6.79 -7.19 9.97
CA SER A 121 -7.01 -7.35 11.40
C SER A 121 -5.70 -7.37 12.20
N ILE A 122 -4.66 -8.05 11.71
CA ILE A 122 -3.36 -8.11 12.40
C ILE A 122 -2.73 -6.71 12.46
N ILE A 123 -2.65 -6.02 11.33
CA ILE A 123 -2.03 -4.70 11.25
C ILE A 123 -2.80 -3.69 12.08
N PHE A 124 -4.13 -3.68 11.99
CA PHE A 124 -4.97 -2.80 12.79
C PHE A 124 -4.80 -3.06 14.29
N SER A 125 -4.81 -4.34 14.70
CA SER A 125 -4.62 -4.69 16.13
C SER A 125 -3.24 -4.30 16.64
N PHE A 126 -2.20 -4.45 15.82
CA PHE A 126 -0.84 -4.05 16.16
C PHE A 126 -0.73 -2.54 16.36
N THR A 127 -1.25 -1.74 15.42
CA THR A 127 -1.25 -0.28 15.53
C THR A 127 -2.07 0.20 16.72
N LEU A 128 -3.28 -0.34 16.90
CA LEU A 128 -4.15 -0.01 18.02
C LEU A 128 -3.51 -0.33 19.37
N SER A 129 -2.80 -1.46 19.48
CA SER A 129 -2.03 -1.80 20.69
C SER A 129 -0.95 -0.74 20.98
N GLY A 130 -0.28 -0.25 19.94
CA GLY A 130 0.66 0.88 20.05
C GLY A 130 0.00 2.16 20.57
N CYS A 131 -1.16 2.54 20.01
CA CYS A 131 -1.96 3.68 20.47
C CYS A 131 -2.34 3.56 21.96
N VAL A 132 -2.88 2.40 22.36
CA VAL A 132 -3.25 2.13 23.76
C VAL A 132 -2.04 2.22 24.68
N LYS A 133 -0.90 1.62 24.29
CA LYS A 133 0.34 1.68 25.08
C LYS A 133 0.81 3.13 25.27
N ARG A 134 0.74 3.99 24.25
CA ARG A 134 1.08 5.42 24.36
C ARG A 134 0.22 6.15 25.39
N HIS A 135 -1.08 5.83 25.43
CA HIS A 135 -2.00 6.44 26.39
C HIS A 135 -1.78 5.99 27.83
N LEU A 136 -1.36 4.74 28.04
CA LEU A 136 -1.05 4.22 29.38
C LEU A 136 0.30 4.71 29.90
N ASN A 137 1.31 4.83 29.02
CA ASN A 137 2.67 5.20 29.38
C ASN A 137 3.13 6.49 28.69
N LEU A 138 2.47 7.62 28.99
CA LEU A 138 2.77 8.92 28.35
C LEU A 138 4.25 9.32 28.41
N SER A 139 4.95 9.03 29.51
CA SER A 139 6.37 9.36 29.70
C SER A 139 7.30 8.61 28.75
N GLU A 140 6.91 7.43 28.29
CA GLU A 140 7.71 6.54 27.44
C GLU A 140 7.41 6.72 25.95
N THR A 141 6.54 7.65 25.58
CA THR A 141 6.13 7.87 24.18
C THR A 141 7.25 8.38 23.27
N GLY A 142 8.37 8.85 23.83
CA GLY A 142 9.47 9.41 23.05
C GLY A 142 9.19 10.80 22.46
N LEU A 143 8.06 11.42 22.79
CA LEU A 143 7.61 12.68 22.20
C LEU A 143 7.91 13.88 23.09
N TYR A 144 8.19 15.02 22.46
CA TYR A 144 8.16 16.30 23.13
C TYR A 144 6.71 16.71 23.41
N PHE A 145 6.42 17.08 24.65
CA PHE A 145 5.13 17.64 25.04
C PHE A 145 5.30 19.13 25.34
N PRO A 146 4.75 20.03 24.50
CA PRO A 146 4.80 21.44 24.78
C PRO A 146 4.05 21.76 26.08
N PRO A 147 4.57 22.66 26.93
CA PRO A 147 3.99 22.95 28.24
C PRO A 147 2.57 23.56 28.16
N TRP A 148 2.23 24.17 27.02
CA TRP A 148 0.93 24.78 26.78
C TRP A 148 -0.14 23.81 26.28
N ALA A 149 0.22 22.58 25.86
CA ALA A 149 -0.71 21.64 25.25
C ALA A 149 -1.05 20.47 26.20
N PRO A 150 -2.34 20.07 26.30
CA PRO A 150 -2.71 18.87 27.05
C PRO A 150 -2.07 17.61 26.43
N LYS A 151 -1.29 16.86 27.21
CA LYS A 151 -0.52 15.71 26.72
C LYS A 151 -1.37 14.67 25.99
N HIS A 152 -2.50 14.27 26.58
CA HIS A 152 -3.42 13.30 25.96
C HIS A 152 -4.03 13.80 24.65
N LEU A 153 -4.22 15.11 24.49
CA LEU A 153 -4.72 15.68 23.23
C LEU A 153 -3.66 15.57 22.13
N VAL A 154 -2.40 15.83 22.47
CA VAL A 154 -1.27 15.68 21.52
C VAL A 154 -1.15 14.23 21.06
N VAL A 155 -1.20 13.27 22.00
CA VAL A 155 -1.16 11.84 21.66
C VAL A 155 -2.36 11.44 20.80
N LEU A 156 -3.57 11.90 21.14
CA LEU A 156 -4.77 11.60 20.36
C LEU A 156 -4.67 12.09 18.91
N VAL A 157 -4.13 13.29 18.68
CA VAL A 157 -3.94 13.82 17.31
C VAL A 157 -2.97 12.95 16.52
N GLN A 158 -1.92 12.43 17.15
CA GLN A 158 -0.97 11.53 16.50
C GLN A 158 -1.54 10.14 16.27
N ASP A 159 -2.36 9.62 17.19
CA ASP A 159 -3.08 8.36 17.01
C ASP A 159 -3.99 8.48 15.77
N ILE A 160 -4.73 9.58 15.64
CA ILE A 160 -5.54 9.86 14.44
C ILE A 160 -4.67 9.90 13.18
N ALA A 161 -3.52 10.58 13.22
CA ALA A 161 -2.61 10.65 12.07
C ALA A 161 -2.04 9.27 11.70
N THR A 162 -1.68 8.46 12.69
CA THR A 162 -1.15 7.09 12.50
C THR A 162 -2.20 6.17 11.90
N GLU A 163 -3.43 6.20 12.43
CA GLU A 163 -4.54 5.41 11.90
C GLU A 163 -4.91 5.87 10.48
N TRP A 164 -4.86 7.18 10.20
CA TRP A 164 -5.08 7.72 8.87
C TRP A 164 -4.06 7.19 7.85
N GLU A 165 -2.77 7.21 8.22
CA GLU A 165 -1.69 6.64 7.42
C GLU A 165 -1.88 5.13 7.21
N LEU A 166 -2.30 4.41 8.25
CA LEU A 166 -2.55 2.97 8.22
C LEU A 166 -3.58 2.58 7.15
N LEU A 167 -4.63 3.37 6.97
CA LEU A 167 -5.63 3.13 5.92
C LEU A 167 -4.99 3.18 4.52
N GLY A 168 -4.06 4.12 4.30
CA GLY A 168 -3.27 4.21 3.07
C GLY A 168 -2.35 3.00 2.88
N PHE A 169 -1.75 2.50 3.96
CA PHE A 169 -0.96 1.28 3.92
C PHE A 169 -1.78 0.07 3.45
N ILE A 170 -2.90 -0.17 4.13
CA ILE A 170 -3.80 -1.29 3.86
C ILE A 170 -4.35 -1.20 2.44
N ALA A 171 -4.85 -0.03 2.03
CA ALA A 171 -5.41 0.18 0.69
C ALA A 171 -4.39 -0.13 -0.42
N SER A 172 -3.17 0.41 -0.28
CA SER A 172 -2.07 0.26 -1.23
C SER A 172 -1.60 -1.19 -1.35
N ASP A 173 -1.36 -1.86 -0.21
CA ASP A 173 -0.82 -3.22 -0.17
C ASP A 173 -1.81 -4.24 -0.72
N ILE A 174 -3.09 -4.13 -0.36
CA ILE A 174 -4.14 -4.97 -0.90
C ILE A 174 -4.27 -4.75 -2.40
N LEU A 175 -4.27 -3.49 -2.87
CA LEU A 175 -4.38 -3.20 -4.29
C LEU A 175 -3.20 -3.80 -5.07
N PHE A 176 -1.97 -3.57 -4.61
CA PHE A 176 -0.78 -4.13 -5.26
C PHE A 176 -0.84 -5.66 -5.30
N ARG A 177 -1.11 -6.30 -4.16
CA ARG A 177 -1.21 -7.76 -4.06
C ARG A 177 -2.27 -8.30 -5.02
N THR A 178 -3.47 -7.69 -5.04
CA THR A 178 -4.56 -8.13 -5.92
C THR A 178 -4.20 -7.99 -7.39
N LEU A 179 -3.56 -6.87 -7.79
CA LEU A 179 -3.09 -6.68 -9.17
C LEU A 179 -2.07 -7.75 -9.59
N ILE A 180 -1.11 -8.07 -8.72
CA ILE A 180 -0.10 -9.12 -8.98
C ILE A 180 -0.74 -10.50 -9.07
N ILE A 181 -1.68 -10.83 -8.17
CA ILE A 181 -2.40 -12.11 -8.21
C ILE A 181 -3.17 -12.23 -9.53
N GLN A 182 -3.91 -11.19 -9.93
CA GLN A 182 -4.66 -11.22 -11.18
C GLN A 182 -3.73 -11.36 -12.40
N LEU A 183 -2.66 -10.56 -12.48
CA LEU A 183 -1.68 -10.65 -13.55
C LEU A 183 -1.08 -12.07 -13.63
N THR A 184 -0.70 -12.65 -12.50
CA THR A 184 -0.16 -14.01 -12.42
C THR A 184 -1.16 -15.05 -12.91
N MET A 185 -2.44 -14.94 -12.52
CA MET A 185 -3.49 -15.85 -12.97
C MET A 185 -3.75 -15.73 -14.46
N GLN A 186 -3.72 -14.52 -15.01
CA GLN A 186 -3.86 -14.30 -16.45
C GLN A 186 -2.68 -14.86 -17.26
N LEU A 187 -1.45 -14.70 -16.77
CA LEU A 187 -0.27 -15.31 -17.39
C LEU A 187 -0.34 -16.84 -17.38
N LYS A 188 -0.79 -17.44 -16.27
CA LYS A 188 -1.00 -18.89 -16.18
C LYS A 188 -2.09 -19.37 -17.16
N LEU A 189 -3.17 -18.61 -17.30
CA LEU A 189 -4.24 -18.93 -18.24
C LEU A 189 -3.77 -18.80 -19.70
N LEU A 190 -2.99 -17.76 -20.01
CA LEU A 190 -2.34 -17.59 -21.31
C LEU A 190 -1.45 -18.78 -21.64
N ASN A 191 -0.59 -19.21 -20.71
CA ASN A 191 0.27 -20.37 -20.93
C ASN A 191 -0.56 -21.64 -21.21
N ARG A 192 -1.67 -21.86 -20.48
CA ARG A 192 -2.56 -23.00 -20.75
C ARG A 192 -3.22 -22.93 -22.13
N ARG A 193 -3.64 -21.74 -22.58
CA ARG A 193 -4.23 -21.57 -23.91
C ARG A 193 -3.20 -21.79 -25.01
N LEU A 194 -1.99 -21.27 -24.84
CA LEU A 194 -0.89 -21.50 -25.77
C LEU A 194 -0.53 -23.00 -25.86
N LEU A 195 -0.48 -23.72 -24.74
CA LEU A 195 -0.23 -25.17 -24.77
C LEU A 195 -1.33 -25.93 -25.52
N LYS A 196 -2.61 -25.57 -25.32
CA LYS A 196 -3.72 -26.17 -26.07
C LYS A 196 -3.64 -25.91 -27.58
N LEU A 197 -2.94 -24.86 -28.03
CA LEU A 197 -2.77 -24.60 -29.45
C LEU A 197 -1.93 -25.67 -30.15
N TYR A 198 -1.06 -26.36 -29.41
CA TYR A 198 -0.26 -27.47 -29.94
C TYR A 198 -1.05 -28.78 -30.06
N ASP A 199 -2.21 -28.88 -29.40
CA ASP A 199 -3.04 -30.09 -29.39
C ASP A 199 -4.12 -30.09 -30.51
N PHE A 200 -4.20 -29.04 -31.35
CA PHE A 200 -5.13 -29.01 -32.48
C PHE A 200 -4.60 -29.82 -33.67
N ASP A 201 -5.47 -30.62 -34.30
CA ASP A 201 -5.18 -31.30 -35.55
C ASP A 201 -4.87 -30.28 -36.66
N GLU A 202 -3.89 -30.59 -37.51
CA GLU A 202 -3.33 -29.71 -38.57
C GLU A 202 -4.36 -29.16 -39.59
N HIS A 203 -5.61 -29.63 -39.56
CA HIS A 203 -6.62 -29.34 -40.58
C HIS A 203 -7.34 -27.99 -40.42
N ASP A 204 -7.02 -27.20 -39.38
CA ASP A 204 -7.73 -25.95 -39.08
C ASP A 204 -6.77 -24.76 -38.83
N GLU A 205 -5.84 -24.56 -39.78
CA GLU A 205 -4.76 -23.55 -39.70
C GLU A 205 -5.29 -22.12 -39.44
N GLN A 206 -6.42 -21.74 -40.03
CA GLN A 206 -7.02 -20.42 -39.80
C GLN A 206 -7.53 -20.25 -38.37
N MET A 207 -8.09 -21.30 -37.76
CA MET A 207 -8.52 -21.28 -36.36
C MET A 207 -7.31 -21.12 -35.43
N ILE A 208 -6.23 -21.87 -35.69
CA ILE A 208 -4.98 -21.79 -34.93
C ILE A 208 -4.40 -20.37 -35.01
N GLN A 209 -4.34 -19.78 -36.21
CA GLN A 209 -3.83 -18.41 -36.41
C GLN A 209 -4.66 -17.36 -35.64
N ASN A 210 -6.00 -17.48 -35.66
CA ASN A 210 -6.88 -16.58 -34.93
C ASN A 210 -6.71 -16.69 -33.41
N GLU A 211 -6.67 -17.90 -32.87
CA GLU A 211 -6.48 -18.10 -31.42
C GLU A 211 -5.09 -17.67 -30.96
N PHE A 212 -4.05 -17.91 -31.78
CA PHE A 212 -2.71 -17.40 -31.52
C PHE A 212 -2.68 -15.88 -31.47
N ARG A 213 -3.34 -15.21 -32.43
CA ARG A 213 -3.47 -13.75 -32.43
C ARG A 213 -4.15 -13.23 -31.15
N VAL A 214 -5.24 -13.86 -30.72
CA VAL A 214 -5.92 -13.50 -29.45
C VAL A 214 -4.98 -13.67 -28.25
N CYS A 215 -4.17 -14.72 -28.22
CA CYS A 215 -3.16 -14.91 -27.18
C CYS A 215 -2.08 -13.82 -27.20
N VAL A 216 -1.59 -13.43 -28.37
CA VAL A 216 -0.60 -12.35 -28.53
C VAL A 216 -1.17 -11.01 -28.07
N GLU A 217 -2.39 -10.66 -28.49
CA GLU A 217 -3.06 -9.41 -28.09
C GLU A 217 -3.24 -9.35 -26.57
N HIS A 218 -3.65 -10.46 -25.95
CA HIS A 218 -3.77 -10.56 -24.49
C HIS A 218 -2.42 -10.44 -23.80
N TYR A 219 -1.37 -11.11 -24.31
CA TYR A 219 -0.02 -11.01 -23.78
C TYR A 219 0.51 -9.57 -23.77
N VAL A 220 0.30 -8.83 -24.86
CA VAL A 220 0.68 -7.41 -24.96
C VAL A 220 -0.05 -6.57 -23.91
N MET A 221 -1.35 -6.82 -23.69
CA MET A 221 -2.10 -6.17 -22.61
C MET A 221 -1.53 -6.52 -21.22
N LEU A 222 -1.14 -7.77 -20.97
CA LEU A 222 -0.55 -8.19 -19.70
C LEU A 222 0.82 -7.53 -19.45
N ILE A 223 1.66 -7.39 -20.48
CA ILE A 223 2.93 -6.64 -20.38
C ILE A 223 2.65 -5.19 -19.97
N ARG A 224 1.74 -4.50 -20.67
CA ARG A 224 1.38 -3.11 -20.35
C ARG A 224 0.86 -2.97 -18.92
N CYS A 225 0.09 -3.94 -18.45
CA CYS A 225 -0.37 -4.00 -17.07
C CYS A 225 0.83 -4.14 -16.09
N ALA A 226 1.76 -5.06 -16.35
CA ALA A 226 2.96 -5.25 -15.54
C ALA A 226 3.84 -3.99 -15.49
N GLU A 227 4.07 -3.34 -16.63
CA GLU A 227 4.79 -2.06 -16.72
C GLU A 227 4.08 -0.96 -15.94
N GLY A 228 2.75 -0.88 -16.03
CA GLY A 228 1.94 0.08 -15.28
C GLY A 228 2.04 -0.13 -13.77
N ILE A 229 2.00 -1.39 -13.30
CA ILE A 229 2.22 -1.73 -11.88
C ILE A 229 3.62 -1.29 -11.45
N ASN A 230 4.65 -1.63 -12.22
CA ASN A 230 6.03 -1.26 -11.90
C ASN A 230 6.21 0.27 -11.85
N LYS A 231 5.64 1.00 -12.82
CA LYS A 231 5.70 2.47 -12.85
C LYS A 231 5.03 3.11 -11.65
N LEU A 232 3.92 2.53 -11.17
CA LEU A 232 3.19 3.02 -10.00
C LEU A 232 3.94 2.72 -8.69
N TYR A 233 4.43 1.49 -8.53
CA TYR A 233 4.90 1.00 -7.22
C TYR A 233 6.42 0.95 -7.05
N SER A 234 7.23 1.05 -8.10
CA SER A 234 8.71 0.98 -7.99
C SER A 234 9.30 1.98 -6.99
N LYS A 235 8.87 3.24 -7.04
CA LYS A 235 9.31 4.29 -6.11
C LYS A 235 8.91 3.99 -4.68
N LEU A 236 7.68 3.50 -4.49
CA LEU A 236 7.17 3.08 -3.20
C LEU A 236 8.03 1.96 -2.62
N PHE A 237 8.29 0.91 -3.39
CA PHE A 237 9.10 -0.21 -2.92
C PHE A 237 10.55 0.16 -2.64
N MET A 238 11.14 1.06 -3.43
CA MET A 238 12.50 1.54 -3.16
C MET A 238 12.57 2.23 -1.80
N VAL A 239 11.62 3.13 -1.50
CA VAL A 239 11.56 3.81 -0.20
C VAL A 239 11.25 2.82 0.92
N ALA A 240 10.26 1.94 0.73
CA ALA A 240 9.89 0.93 1.71
C ALA A 240 11.07 0.01 2.06
N PHE A 241 11.81 -0.45 1.04
CA PHE A 241 12.98 -1.31 1.21
C PHE A 241 14.10 -0.57 1.95
N ALA A 242 14.46 0.64 1.53
CA ALA A 242 15.47 1.45 2.21
C ALA A 242 15.10 1.72 3.67
N SER A 243 13.84 2.09 3.91
CA SER A 243 13.30 2.32 5.26
C SER A 243 13.35 1.08 6.13
N LEU A 244 12.93 -0.08 5.60
CA LEU A 244 12.93 -1.34 6.34
C LEU A 244 14.35 -1.80 6.65
N THR A 245 15.25 -1.78 5.66
CA THR A 245 16.65 -2.15 5.83
C THR A 245 17.31 -1.28 6.90
N PHE A 246 17.14 0.04 6.82
CA PHE A 246 17.66 0.96 7.82
C PHE A 246 17.12 0.64 9.22
N SER A 247 15.80 0.54 9.38
CA SER A 247 15.18 0.21 10.67
C SER A 247 15.67 -1.12 11.22
N CYS A 248 15.77 -2.17 10.39
CA CYS A 248 16.27 -3.47 10.82
C CYS A 248 17.74 -3.41 11.25
N THR A 249 18.61 -2.75 10.49
CA THR A 249 20.04 -2.63 10.84
C THR A 249 20.22 -1.87 12.16
N VAL A 250 19.47 -0.79 12.34
CA VAL A 250 19.55 0.02 13.54
C VAL A 250 18.93 -0.71 14.75
N SER A 251 17.82 -1.43 14.56
CA SER A 251 17.23 -2.26 15.63
C SER A 251 18.14 -3.43 16.03
N LEU A 252 18.88 -4.02 15.09
CA LEU A 252 19.87 -5.05 15.42
C LEU A 252 20.97 -4.51 16.33
N TYR A 253 21.43 -3.27 16.09
CA TYR A 253 22.40 -2.61 16.97
C TYR A 253 21.88 -2.40 18.39
N MET A 254 20.57 -2.18 18.56
CA MET A 254 19.95 -2.04 19.90
C MET A 254 19.83 -3.37 20.66
N VAL A 255 19.75 -4.49 19.93
CA VAL A 255 19.58 -5.84 20.51
C VAL A 255 20.93 -6.50 20.81
N MET A 256 21.97 -6.17 20.04
CA MET A 256 23.35 -6.66 20.21
C MET A 256 24.09 -5.90 21.31
#